data_AF-A0A7C4YMK3-F1
#
_entry.id   AF-A0A7C4YMK3-F1
#
_cell.length_a   1.000
_cell.length_b   1.000
_cell.length_c   1.000
_cell.angle_alpha   90.00
_cell.angle_beta   90.00
_cell.angle_gamma   90.00
#
_symmetry.space_group_name_H-M   'P 1'
#
loop_
_entity.id
_entity.type
_entity.pdbx_description
1 polymer ?
#
loop_
_entity_poly.entity_id
_entity_poly.type
_entity_poly.pdbx_seq_one_letter_code
_entity_poly.pdbx_strand_id
1 'polypeptide(L)' 'GGVQKEAYFLKVPCITLRDRTEWVETVEDGWNVLVGADKNRILKAIREFEPKIENYAYKFGDGKASERIVRVLALH' A
#
# COMPACT_ATOMS: atom_id res chain seq x y z
N GLY A 1 -10.54 2.63 -1.72
CA GLY A 1 -9.79 2.94 -2.96
C GLY A 1 -8.55 2.09 -3.00
N GLY A 2 -8.33 1.36 -4.11
CA GLY A 2 -7.21 0.42 -4.29
C GLY A 2 -5.85 1.07 -4.51
N VAL A 3 -5.82 2.38 -4.79
CA VAL A 3 -4.61 3.14 -5.15
C VAL A 3 -3.46 2.97 -4.15
N GLN A 4 -3.72 2.91 -2.84
CA GLN A 4 -2.65 2.68 -1.85
C GLN A 4 -1.94 1.34 -2.07
N LYS A 5 -2.70 0.29 -2.40
CA LYS A 5 -2.21 -1.06 -2.66
C LYS A 5 -1.56 -1.16 -4.04
N GLU A 6 -2.12 -0.49 -5.05
CA GLU A 6 -1.53 -0.38 -6.39
C GLU A 6 -0.18 0.33 -6.37
N ALA A 7 -0.06 1.45 -5.65
CA ALA A 7 1.20 2.17 -5.48
C ALA A 7 2.27 1.27 -4.83
N TYR A 8 1.88 0.53 -3.79
CA TYR A 8 2.76 -0.46 -3.16
C TYR A 8 3.25 -1.53 -4.16
N PHE A 9 2.36 -2.10 -4.97
CA PHE A 9 2.74 -3.07 -6.01
C PHE A 9 3.70 -2.52 -7.06
N LEU A 10 3.49 -1.26 -7.44
CA LEU A 10 4.30 -0.57 -8.42
C LEU A 10 5.58 0.02 -7.83
N LYS A 11 5.83 -0.18 -6.52
CA LYS A 11 6.96 0.41 -5.79
C LYS A 11 7.02 1.93 -5.97
N VAL A 12 5.86 2.57 -5.85
CA VAL A 12 5.71 4.02 -5.87
C VAL A 12 5.39 4.50 -4.45
N PRO A 13 6.17 5.43 -3.87
CA PRO A 13 5.88 5.99 -2.55
C PRO A 13 4.46 6.58 -2.49
N CYS A 14 3.71 6.25 -1.44
CA CYS A 14 2.33 6.71 -1.26
C CYS A 14 2.20 7.66 -0.05
N ILE A 15 1.64 8.85 -0.24
CA ILE A 15 1.27 9.76 0.83
C ILE A 15 -0.27 9.81 0.89
N THR A 16 -0.85 9.22 1.93
CA THR A 16 -2.30 9.07 2.06
C THR A 16 -2.88 10.21 2.91
N LEU A 17 -3.78 11.00 2.30
CA LEU A 17 -4.49 12.11 2.94
C LEU A 17 -5.69 11.64 3.79
N ARG A 18 -5.47 10.61 4.63
CA ARG A 18 -6.47 10.06 5.57
C ARG A 18 -5.77 9.78 6.90
N ASP A 19 -6.55 9.76 7.99
CA ASP A 19 -6.03 9.40 9.31
C ASP A 19 -5.98 7.89 9.55
N ARG A 20 -6.66 7.10 8.69
CA ARG A 20 -6.75 5.64 8.78
C ARG A 20 -6.66 5.01 7.40
N THR A 21 -6.22 3.75 7.38
CA THR A 21 -6.19 2.93 6.17
C THR A 21 -6.58 1.50 6.48
N GLU A 22 -7.22 0.86 5.50
CA GLU A 22 -7.50 -0.57 5.48
C GLU A 22 -6.30 -1.38 4.96
N TRP A 23 -5.25 -0.71 4.46
CA TRP A 23 -4.03 -1.32 3.89
C TRP A 23 -2.83 -1.12 4.82
N VAL A 24 -2.94 -1.62 6.05
CA VAL A 24 -1.99 -1.40 7.15
C VAL A 24 -0.58 -1.87 6.77
N GLU A 25 -0.48 -2.97 6.02
CA GLU A 25 0.76 -3.56 5.55
C GLU A 25 1.64 -2.58 4.77
N THR A 26 1.01 -1.68 4.00
CA THR A 26 1.72 -0.68 3.19
C THR A 26 2.41 0.38 4.07
N VAL A 27 1.85 0.67 5.24
CA VAL A 27 2.40 1.61 6.22
C VAL A 27 3.46 0.95 7.08
N GLU A 28 3.22 -0.29 7.51
CA GLU A 28 4.19 -1.09 8.27
C GLU A 28 5.49 -1.30 7.50
N ASP A 29 5.40 -1.56 6.20
CA ASP A 29 6.56 -1.72 5.33
C ASP A 29 7.21 -0.37 4.96
N GLY A 30 6.64 0.76 5.41
CA GLY A 30 7.18 2.10 5.19
C GLY A 30 7.03 2.64 3.76
N TRP A 31 6.17 2.02 2.94
CA TRP A 31 5.90 2.42 1.55
C TRP A 31 4.70 3.36 1.41
N ASN A 32 3.94 3.52 2.48
CA ASN A 32 2.83 4.44 2.59
C ASN A 32 2.91 5.21 3.92
N VAL A 33 2.54 6.49 3.91
CA VAL A 33 2.45 7.30 5.13
C VAL A 33 1.10 7.99 5.21
N LEU A 34 0.48 7.95 6.39
CA LEU A 34 -0.77 8.65 6.67
C LEU A 34 -0.47 10.07 7.18
N VAL A 35 -1.00 11.09 6.49
CA VAL A 35 -0.79 12.50 6.87
C VAL A 35 -2.08 13.22 7.24
N GLY A 36 -3.24 12.57 7.07
CA GLY A 36 -4.55 13.22 7.26
C GLY A 36 -4.71 14.45 6.36
N ALA A 37 -5.44 15.45 6.85
CA ALA A 37 -5.59 16.74 6.20
C ALA A 37 -4.65 17.83 6.77
N ASP A 38 -3.58 17.43 7.48
CA ASP A 38 -2.64 18.37 8.09
C ASP A 38 -1.64 18.89 7.05
N LYS A 39 -1.72 20.20 6.77
CA LYS A 39 -0.86 20.88 5.80
C LYS A 39 0.64 20.68 6.09
N ASN A 40 1.05 20.76 7.34
CA ASN A 40 2.46 20.66 7.71
C ASN A 40 2.97 19.23 7.52
N ARG A 41 2.16 18.22 7.90
CA ARG A 41 2.49 16.81 7.67
C ARG A 41 2.55 16.47 6.19
N ILE A 42 1.62 17.01 5.38
CA ILE A 42 1.65 16.85 3.91
C ILE A 42 2.94 17.42 3.33
N LEU A 43 3.27 18.68 3.65
CA LEU A 43 4.47 19.34 3.13
C LEU A 43 5.76 18.65 3.58
N LYS A 44 5.79 18.16 4.82
CA LYS A 44 6.92 17.40 5.35
C LYS A 44 7.09 16.08 4.58
N ALA A 45 6.02 15.31 4.43
CA ALA A 45 6.06 14.03 3.72
C ALA A 45 6.50 14.21 2.25
N ILE A 46 6.03 15.25 1.55
CA ILE A 46 6.46 15.53 0.17
C ILE A 46 7.98 15.74 0.06
N ARG A 47 8.63 16.31 1.07
CA ARG A 47 10.06 16.64 1.05
C ARG A 47 10.94 15.49 1.55
N GLU A 48 10.45 14.74 2.53
CA GLU A 48 11.28 13.83 3.34
C GLU A 48 10.90 12.35 3.17
N PHE A 49 9.74 12.04 2.57
CA PHE A 49 9.29 10.66 2.49
C PHE A 49 10.02 9.89 1.41
N GLU A 50 10.97 9.06 1.84
CA GLU A 50 11.78 8.19 1.00
C GLU A 50 11.73 6.75 1.54
N PRO A 51 10.86 5.90 0.97
CA PRO A 51 10.81 4.48 1.32
C PRO A 51 12.12 3.78 1.02
N LYS A 52 12.51 2.86 1.91
CA LYS A 52 13.71 2.04 1.77
C LYS A 52 13.38 0.70 1.13
N ILE A 53 14.17 0.30 0.14
CA ILE A 53 13.90 -0.92 -0.64
C ILE A 53 13.95 -2.19 0.22
N GLU A 54 14.82 -2.20 1.23
CA GLU A 54 14.95 -3.28 2.21
C GLU A 54 13.69 -3.53 3.04
N ASN A 55 12.80 -2.54 3.16
CA ASN A 55 11.55 -2.70 3.89
C ASN A 55 10.42 -3.29 3.03
N TYR A 56 10.65 -3.50 1.73
CA TYR A 56 9.65 -4.08 0.85
C TYR A 56 9.53 -5.60 1.05
N ALA A 57 8.55 -6.04 1.84
CA ALA A 57 8.35 -7.45 2.16
C ALA A 57 7.34 -8.17 1.23
N TYR A 58 6.56 -7.42 0.45
CA TYR A 58 5.48 -7.89 -0.44
C TYR A 58 4.46 -8.84 0.23
N LYS A 59 3.37 -8.26 0.76
CA LYS A 59 2.40 -8.98 1.63
C LYS A 59 1.08 -9.44 0.98
N PHE A 60 0.87 -9.29 -0.33
CA PHE A 60 -0.48 -9.41 -0.92
C PHE A 60 -0.70 -10.55 -1.93
N GLY A 61 0.19 -11.54 -1.97
CA GLY A 61 0.02 -12.76 -2.78
C GLY A 61 1.00 -12.86 -3.94
N ASP A 62 0.64 -13.57 -5.01
CA ASP A 62 1.53 -13.91 -6.13
C ASP A 62 0.91 -13.60 -7.51
N GLY A 63 -0.17 -12.82 -7.54
CA GLY A 63 -0.91 -12.50 -8.77
C GLY A 63 -1.85 -13.61 -9.27
N LYS A 64 -1.96 -14.75 -8.58
CA LYS A 64 -2.79 -15.90 -9.03
C LYS A 64 -4.14 -16.00 -8.33
N ALA A 65 -4.63 -14.91 -7.73
CA ALA A 65 -5.89 -14.92 -7.00
C ALA A 65 -7.06 -15.39 -7.87
N SER A 66 -7.19 -14.89 -9.10
CA SER A 66 -8.27 -15.25 -10.02
C SER A 66 -8.27 -16.74 -10.36
N GLU A 67 -7.10 -17.31 -10.67
CA GLU A 67 -6.97 -18.75 -10.97
C GLU A 67 -7.41 -19.62 -9.79
N ARG A 68 -7.02 -19.24 -8.57
CA ARG A 68 -7.39 -19.96 -7.34
C ARG A 68 -8.89 -19.86 -7.06
N ILE A 69 -9.49 -18.69 -7.24
CA ILE A 69 -10.92 -18.47 -7.05
C ILE A 69 -11.72 -19.33 -8.04
N VAL A 70 -11.39 -19.30 -9.33
CA VAL A 70 -12.05 -20.12 -10.35
C VAL A 70 -11.95 -21.60 -10.01
N ARG A 71 -10.78 -22.08 -9.56
CA ARG A 71 -10.60 -23.48 -9.14
C ARG A 71 -11.53 -23.86 -7.99
N VAL A 72 -11.67 -23.01 -6.97
CA VAL A 72 -12.55 -23.30 -5.82
C VAL A 72 -14.02 -23.34 -6.23
N LEU A 73 -14.45 -22.41 -7.10
CA LEU A 73 -15.83 -22.37 -7.58
C LEU A 73 -16.17 -23.54 -8.51
N ALA A 74 -15.22 -24.03 -9.31
CA ALA A 74 -15.42 -25.18 -10.20
C ALA A 74 -15.38 -26.55 -9.48
N LEU A 75 -14.91 -26.58 -8.21
CA LEU A 75 -14.91 -27.77 -7.35
C LEU A 75 -16.21 -27.89 -6.52
N HIS A 76 -17.11 -26.91 -6.63
CA HIS A 76 -18.47 -26.93 -6.09
C HIS A 76 -19.48 -27.09 -7.22
#